data_AF-A0A835VPE9-F1
#
_entry.id   AF-A0A835VPE9-F1
#
_cell.length_a   1.000
_cell.length_b   1.000
_cell.length_c   1.000
_cell.angle_alpha   90.00
_cell.angle_beta   90.00
_cell.angle_gamma   90.00
#
_symmetry.space_group_name_H-M   'P 1'
#
loop_
_entity.id
_entity.type
_entity.pdbx_description
1 polymer ?
#
loop_
_entity_poly.entity_id
_entity_poly.type
_entity_poly.pdbx_seq_one_letter_code
_entity_poly.pdbx_strand_id
1 'polypeptide(L)'
;MHGLGKLRQGQQQRGSGWDPTSSPHLNTLADAVAARLRAAVGHGFVAQNISNSLWACAKLSYQDPALLLALTEAAAAIAETMTPQELGNSLWALEALNCTGPAYQPPIKALCGEALQRLQTPPELAAAFTPQELSNILLALEGLQLGEAQAKLVAAVAAEDVRRGFAGYVAQDISNSAWALAKMGFGVGPEAPAQQRQCGLEAALCGRLGELLQREPESMNEQNLANSLWAVAVFGEGPSSSGMQQLAIQLAREAVGRLGMLTDVELTQLWQAQQELGAEVAAVLCSSPDLQAATAAVVAEKREGETTDDRAVTSVNMGVVTDGVLAPLDVAVRLRDGRQVVVDFVGPTRFFSNRKHDPTAMDGRTILRTRQLRRALGESGVLLVPYWEWDGLQSAADQDAYLRRRLQEPPQPPQQLQPPAPPSPAPPQPPQQSACSSIAEQVSGGVAGNQQQQVLLARPPARRQKDGGNGRGAAGGGGPSRRLQ
;
A
#
# COMPACT_ATOMS: atom_id res chain seq x y z
N MET A 1 0.55 -17.02 -15.09
CA MET A 1 0.73 -17.73 -13.80
C MET A 1 -0.09 -17.02 -12.73
N HIS A 2 -1.36 -17.42 -12.51
CA HIS A 2 -2.37 -16.64 -11.77
C HIS A 2 -2.07 -16.50 -10.26
N GLY A 3 -1.22 -15.54 -9.90
CA GLY A 3 -0.74 -15.30 -8.54
C GLY A 3 -1.73 -14.58 -7.63
N LEU A 4 -1.45 -13.31 -7.32
CA LEU A 4 -2.05 -12.58 -6.19
C LEU A 4 -3.56 -12.42 -6.26
N GLY A 5 -4.13 -12.02 -7.41
CA GLY A 5 -5.57 -11.84 -7.58
C GLY A 5 -6.37 -13.10 -7.25
N LYS A 6 -6.05 -14.23 -7.90
CA LYS A 6 -6.73 -15.51 -7.67
C LYS A 6 -6.31 -16.22 -6.37
N LEU A 7 -5.25 -15.79 -5.69
CA LEU A 7 -4.96 -16.23 -4.32
C LEU A 7 -5.77 -15.43 -3.28
N ARG A 8 -5.86 -14.10 -3.37
CA ARG A 8 -6.71 -13.30 -2.47
C ARG A 8 -8.20 -13.62 -2.68
N GLN A 9 -8.67 -13.68 -3.94
CA GLN A 9 -10.02 -14.18 -4.27
C GLN A 9 -10.21 -15.64 -3.86
N GLY A 10 -9.21 -16.51 -4.07
CA GLY A 10 -9.28 -17.93 -3.71
C GLY A 10 -9.31 -18.20 -2.19
N GLN A 11 -8.66 -17.35 -1.39
CA GLN A 11 -8.80 -17.35 0.06
C GLN A 11 -10.19 -16.85 0.49
N GLN A 12 -10.75 -15.85 -0.19
CA GLN A 12 -12.11 -15.36 0.08
C GLN A 12 -13.23 -16.33 -0.34
N GLN A 13 -13.04 -17.06 -1.46
CA GLN A 13 -13.99 -18.05 -1.97
C GLN A 13 -13.89 -19.42 -1.28
N ARG A 14 -12.83 -19.69 -0.50
CA ARG A 14 -12.71 -20.89 0.34
C ARG A 14 -13.59 -20.76 1.59
N GLY A 15 -14.89 -21.00 1.39
CA GLY A 15 -15.80 -21.32 2.49
C GLY A 15 -15.30 -22.53 3.29
N SER A 16 -15.58 -22.51 4.60
CA SER A 16 -15.27 -23.57 5.59
C SER A 16 -13.80 -23.96 5.79
N GLY A 17 -13.16 -23.32 6.77
CA GLY A 17 -12.63 -24.04 7.94
C GLY A 17 -11.30 -24.79 7.85
N TRP A 18 -10.69 -24.95 6.67
CA TRP A 18 -9.35 -25.57 6.59
C TRP A 18 -8.22 -24.58 6.89
N ASP A 19 -7.78 -24.56 8.14
CA ASP A 19 -6.50 -23.98 8.56
C ASP A 19 -5.38 -25.04 8.47
N PRO A 20 -4.32 -24.82 7.68
CA PRO A 20 -3.22 -25.78 7.58
C PRO A 20 -2.33 -25.80 8.84
N THR A 21 -2.32 -24.74 9.65
CA THR A 21 -1.58 -24.68 10.93
C THR A 21 -2.25 -25.49 12.06
N SER A 22 -3.50 -25.91 11.86
CA SER A 22 -4.18 -26.90 12.71
C SER A 22 -3.81 -28.36 12.39
N SER A 23 -2.96 -28.63 11.40
CA SER A 23 -2.54 -29.99 11.04
C SER A 23 -1.30 -30.43 11.82
N PRO A 24 -1.39 -31.40 12.75
CA PRO A 24 -0.23 -31.83 13.55
C PRO A 24 0.88 -32.45 12.69
N HIS A 25 0.53 -33.05 11.56
CA HIS A 25 1.51 -33.61 10.61
C HIS A 25 2.30 -32.51 9.87
N LEU A 26 1.64 -31.41 9.48
CA LEU A 26 2.33 -30.27 8.87
C LEU A 26 3.20 -29.55 9.90
N ASN A 27 2.72 -29.39 11.14
CA ASN A 27 3.49 -28.76 12.20
C ASN A 27 4.72 -29.59 12.59
N THR A 28 4.60 -30.92 12.71
CA THR A 28 5.74 -31.82 12.97
C THR A 28 6.78 -31.73 11.85
N LEU A 29 6.35 -31.60 10.59
CA LEU A 29 7.24 -31.39 9.44
C LEU A 29 7.88 -30.00 9.46
N ALA A 30 7.11 -28.95 9.78
CA ALA A 30 7.58 -27.58 9.91
C ALA A 30 8.63 -27.44 11.02
N ASP A 31 8.39 -28.02 12.20
CA ASP A 31 9.34 -28.09 13.31
C ASP A 31 10.63 -28.79 12.89
N ALA A 32 10.54 -29.95 12.22
CA ALA A 32 11.70 -30.70 11.76
C ALA A 32 12.52 -29.94 10.70
N VAL A 33 11.84 -29.27 9.75
CA VAL A 33 12.50 -28.43 8.74
C VAL A 33 13.13 -27.20 9.39
N ALA A 34 12.42 -26.48 10.26
CA ALA A 34 12.90 -25.30 10.96
C ALA A 34 14.08 -25.61 11.90
N ALA A 35 14.05 -26.74 12.62
CA ALA A 35 15.16 -27.23 13.42
C ALA A 35 16.38 -27.54 12.54
N ARG A 36 16.19 -28.19 11.38
CA ARG A 36 17.29 -28.50 10.46
C ARG A 36 17.87 -27.24 9.80
N LEU A 37 17.05 -26.26 9.45
CA LEU A 37 17.48 -24.95 8.91
C LEU A 37 18.37 -24.21 9.93
N ARG A 38 17.95 -24.14 11.21
CA ARG A 38 18.74 -23.49 12.27
C ARG A 38 20.03 -24.26 12.63
N ALA A 39 20.05 -25.58 12.51
CA ALA A 39 21.22 -26.40 12.81
C ALA A 39 22.29 -26.39 11.71
N ALA A 40 21.89 -26.20 10.45
CA ALA A 40 22.80 -26.20 9.30
C ALA A 40 23.19 -24.76 8.90
N VAL A 41 24.25 -24.25 9.52
CA VAL A 41 24.81 -22.92 9.24
C VAL A 41 25.30 -22.83 7.79
N GLY A 42 24.52 -22.17 6.93
CA GLY A 42 24.89 -21.72 5.59
C GLY A 42 25.15 -22.78 4.51
N HIS A 43 25.29 -24.06 4.85
CA HIS A 43 25.83 -25.07 3.93
C HIS A 43 24.96 -26.34 3.90
N GLY A 44 24.52 -26.75 2.70
CA GLY A 44 23.81 -28.02 2.46
C GLY A 44 22.34 -27.92 2.02
N PHE A 45 21.81 -26.71 1.82
CA PHE A 45 20.51 -26.50 1.17
C PHE A 45 20.69 -26.02 -0.27
N VAL A 46 19.83 -26.51 -1.17
CA VAL A 46 19.73 -26.03 -2.55
C VAL A 46 18.80 -24.81 -2.57
N ALA A 47 19.20 -23.71 -3.23
CA ALA A 47 18.40 -22.49 -3.38
C ALA A 47 16.96 -22.78 -3.81
N GLN A 48 16.80 -23.64 -4.83
CA GLN A 48 15.52 -24.13 -5.34
C GLN A 48 14.60 -24.68 -4.26
N ASN A 49 15.14 -25.45 -3.31
CA ASN A 49 14.36 -26.06 -2.25
C ASN A 49 13.84 -25.01 -1.25
N ILE A 50 14.66 -24.01 -0.90
CA ILE A 50 14.24 -22.93 0.01
C ILE A 50 13.17 -22.05 -0.66
N SER A 51 13.40 -21.63 -1.91
CA SER A 51 12.42 -20.90 -2.73
C SER A 51 11.11 -21.67 -2.87
N ASN A 52 11.17 -22.96 -3.21
CA ASN A 52 9.98 -23.80 -3.34
C ASN A 52 9.27 -24.03 -2.00
N SER A 53 9.99 -24.10 -0.87
CA SER A 53 9.38 -24.20 0.47
C SER A 53 8.64 -22.92 0.86
N LEU A 54 9.23 -21.74 0.63
CA LEU A 54 8.55 -20.45 0.81
C LEU A 54 7.31 -20.34 -0.08
N TRP A 55 7.47 -20.66 -1.38
CA TRP A 55 6.37 -20.66 -2.34
C TRP A 55 5.25 -21.61 -1.95
N ALA A 56 5.56 -22.84 -1.51
CA ALA A 56 4.58 -23.81 -1.02
C ALA A 56 3.82 -23.29 0.20
N CYS A 57 4.50 -22.67 1.17
CA CYS A 57 3.85 -22.04 2.31
C CYS A 57 2.85 -20.95 1.85
N ALA A 58 3.26 -20.08 0.92
CA ALA A 58 2.40 -19.04 0.36
C ALA A 58 1.20 -19.60 -0.43
N LYS A 59 1.39 -20.67 -1.22
CA LYS A 59 0.29 -21.36 -1.93
C LYS A 59 -0.69 -22.07 -0.99
N LEU A 60 -0.23 -22.52 0.17
CA LEU A 60 -1.06 -23.17 1.20
C LEU A 60 -1.69 -22.19 2.19
N SER A 61 -1.19 -20.96 2.28
CA SER A 61 -1.47 -20.00 3.37
C SER A 61 -0.93 -20.46 4.74
N TYR A 62 0.16 -21.25 4.74
CA TYR A 62 0.76 -21.79 5.96
C TYR A 62 1.67 -20.73 6.61
N GLN A 63 1.25 -20.20 7.76
CA GLN A 63 1.88 -19.07 8.45
C GLN A 63 2.45 -19.46 9.83
N ASP A 64 3.20 -20.55 9.93
CA ASP A 64 4.01 -20.81 11.13
C ASP A 64 5.20 -19.83 11.20
N PRO A 65 5.29 -18.94 12.21
CA PRO A 65 6.37 -17.95 12.28
C PRO A 65 7.75 -18.57 12.47
N ALA A 66 7.83 -19.77 13.06
CA ALA A 66 9.10 -20.41 13.37
C ALA A 66 9.78 -20.94 12.09
N LEU A 67 9.03 -21.65 11.25
CA LEU A 67 9.45 -22.11 9.93
C LEU A 67 9.70 -20.94 8.98
N LEU A 68 8.78 -19.96 8.93
CA LEU A 68 8.91 -18.86 7.97
C LEU A 68 10.14 -18.00 8.26
N LEU A 69 10.45 -17.69 9.53
CA LEU A 69 11.67 -16.98 9.87
C LEU A 69 12.92 -17.79 9.46
N ALA A 70 12.97 -19.08 9.81
CA ALA A 70 14.11 -19.95 9.48
C ALA A 70 14.30 -20.13 7.95
N LEU A 71 13.22 -20.18 7.16
CA LEU A 71 13.30 -20.19 5.69
C LEU A 71 13.78 -18.84 5.13
N THR A 72 13.35 -17.72 5.73
CA THR A 72 13.77 -16.37 5.30
C THR A 72 15.26 -16.15 5.60
N GLU A 73 15.72 -16.54 6.79
CA GLU A 73 17.13 -16.51 7.20
C GLU A 73 18.00 -17.40 6.31
N ALA A 74 17.54 -18.64 6.02
CA ALA A 74 18.25 -19.54 5.12
C ALA A 74 18.31 -19.04 3.68
N ALA A 75 17.24 -18.42 3.16
CA ALA A 75 17.23 -17.79 1.83
C ALA A 75 18.25 -16.65 1.75
N ALA A 76 18.27 -15.77 2.75
CA ALA A 76 19.24 -14.67 2.84
C ALA A 76 20.69 -15.17 2.94
N ALA A 77 20.94 -16.24 3.69
CA ALA A 77 22.26 -16.84 3.85
C ALA A 77 22.82 -17.51 2.57
N ILE A 78 21.99 -17.76 1.56
CA ILE A 78 22.39 -18.38 0.28
C ILE A 78 22.09 -17.49 -0.94
N ALA A 79 21.71 -16.22 -0.73
CA ALA A 79 21.19 -15.32 -1.76
C ALA A 79 22.08 -15.25 -3.02
N GLU A 80 23.40 -15.13 -2.83
CA GLU A 80 24.42 -15.12 -3.89
C GLU A 80 24.36 -16.35 -4.82
N THR A 81 23.89 -17.50 -4.31
CA THR A 81 23.76 -18.75 -5.08
C THR A 81 22.38 -18.95 -5.71
N MET A 82 21.38 -18.13 -5.32
CA MET A 82 20.03 -18.24 -5.85
C MET A 82 19.98 -17.74 -7.30
N THR A 83 19.16 -18.37 -8.13
CA THR A 83 18.81 -17.85 -9.46
C THR A 83 17.89 -16.63 -9.34
N PRO A 84 17.80 -15.78 -10.38
CA PRO A 84 16.78 -14.73 -10.49
C PRO A 84 15.35 -15.23 -10.21
N GLN A 85 15.01 -16.43 -10.70
CA GLN A 85 13.73 -17.10 -10.44
C GLN A 85 13.49 -17.35 -8.95
N GLU A 86 14.49 -17.86 -8.25
CA GLU A 86 14.39 -18.20 -6.83
C GLU A 86 14.35 -16.94 -5.94
N LEU A 87 15.09 -15.89 -6.30
CA LEU A 87 15.01 -14.57 -5.64
C LEU A 87 13.61 -13.97 -5.78
N GLY A 88 13.08 -13.91 -7.01
CA GLY A 88 11.75 -13.36 -7.29
C GLY A 88 10.62 -14.16 -6.62
N ASN A 89 10.67 -15.49 -6.68
CA ASN A 89 9.69 -16.35 -6.01
C ASN A 89 9.74 -16.23 -4.47
N SER A 90 10.94 -16.10 -3.89
CA SER A 90 11.10 -15.96 -2.44
C SER A 90 10.58 -14.62 -1.94
N LEU A 91 10.95 -13.51 -2.59
CA LEU A 91 10.42 -12.18 -2.25
C LEU A 91 8.89 -12.13 -2.40
N TRP A 92 8.35 -12.67 -3.49
CA TRP A 92 6.91 -12.77 -3.72
C TRP A 92 6.19 -13.59 -2.64
N ALA A 93 6.74 -14.76 -2.27
CA ALA A 93 6.15 -15.61 -1.23
C ALA A 93 6.13 -14.92 0.14
N LEU A 94 7.15 -14.12 0.45
CA LEU A 94 7.27 -13.39 1.71
C LEU A 94 6.31 -12.19 1.80
N GLU A 95 5.97 -11.53 0.69
CA GLU A 95 4.83 -10.59 0.66
C GLU A 95 3.51 -11.33 0.87
N ALA A 96 3.27 -12.40 0.11
CA ALA A 96 2.00 -13.13 0.14
C ALA A 96 1.71 -13.81 1.49
N LEU A 97 2.76 -14.07 2.29
CA LEU A 97 2.68 -14.56 3.67
C LEU A 97 2.65 -13.44 4.73
N ASN A 98 2.73 -12.17 4.32
CA ASN A 98 2.82 -10.98 5.19
C ASN A 98 4.01 -11.04 6.17
N CYS A 99 5.19 -11.46 5.69
CA CYS A 99 6.45 -11.46 6.45
C CYS A 99 7.04 -10.05 6.59
N THR A 100 6.24 -9.09 7.05
CA THR A 100 6.57 -7.64 7.14
C THR A 100 7.10 -7.21 8.52
N GLY A 101 7.06 -8.11 9.52
CA GLY A 101 7.49 -7.85 10.89
C GLY A 101 9.01 -7.64 11.04
N PRO A 102 9.47 -6.98 12.13
CA PRO A 102 10.87 -6.56 12.27
C PRO A 102 11.92 -7.66 12.11
N ALA A 103 11.64 -8.89 12.58
CA ALA A 103 12.56 -10.02 12.45
C ALA A 103 12.83 -10.44 10.99
N TYR A 104 11.85 -10.27 10.10
CA TYR A 104 12.00 -10.58 8.68
C TYR A 104 12.76 -9.50 7.90
N GLN A 105 12.83 -8.26 8.41
CA GLN A 105 13.43 -7.17 7.63
C GLN A 105 14.91 -7.36 7.29
N PRO A 106 15.82 -7.79 8.20
CA PRO A 106 17.22 -8.01 7.85
C PRO A 106 17.43 -9.04 6.73
N PRO A 107 16.88 -10.28 6.79
CA PRO A 107 17.08 -11.25 5.72
C PRO A 107 16.35 -10.86 4.41
N ILE A 108 15.18 -10.22 4.47
CA ILE A 108 14.52 -9.72 3.25
C ILE A 108 15.33 -8.58 2.60
N LYS A 109 15.96 -7.70 3.41
CA LYS A 109 16.87 -6.66 2.90
C LYS A 109 18.12 -7.25 2.25
N ALA A 110 18.60 -8.43 2.69
CA ALA A 110 19.69 -9.14 2.02
C ALA A 110 19.25 -9.68 0.64
N LEU A 111 18.08 -10.34 0.55
CA LEU A 111 17.50 -10.80 -0.73
C LEU A 111 17.27 -9.63 -1.71
N CYS A 112 16.77 -8.49 -1.23
CA CYS A 112 16.64 -7.28 -2.05
C CYS A 112 17.99 -6.66 -2.42
N GLY A 113 19.00 -6.75 -1.55
CA GLY A 113 20.37 -6.29 -1.80
C GLY A 113 21.04 -7.08 -2.93
N GLU A 114 20.88 -8.40 -2.93
CA GLU A 114 21.39 -9.28 -4.00
C GLU A 114 20.68 -9.03 -5.34
N ALA A 115 19.35 -8.92 -5.34
CA ALA A 115 18.60 -8.57 -6.55
C ALA A 115 19.02 -7.19 -7.10
N LEU A 116 19.25 -6.21 -6.22
CA LEU A 116 19.74 -4.88 -6.57
C LEU A 116 21.17 -4.93 -7.16
N GLN A 117 22.07 -5.71 -6.55
CA GLN A 117 23.45 -5.88 -7.00
C GLN A 117 23.48 -6.38 -8.45
N ARG A 118 22.70 -7.41 -8.77
CA ARG A 118 22.69 -8.02 -10.12
C ARG A 118 22.09 -7.11 -11.19
N LEU A 119 21.12 -6.28 -10.82
CA LEU A 119 20.54 -5.26 -11.69
C LEU A 119 21.44 -4.01 -11.88
N GLN A 120 22.49 -3.87 -11.07
CA GLN A 120 23.45 -2.75 -11.12
C GLN A 120 24.86 -3.15 -11.59
N THR A 121 25.13 -4.44 -11.79
CA THR A 121 26.42 -4.99 -12.23
C THR A 121 26.27 -5.55 -13.66
N PRO A 122 27.23 -6.30 -14.28
CA PRO A 122 27.27 -6.50 -15.73
C PRO A 122 25.95 -6.91 -16.41
N PRO A 123 25.66 -6.41 -17.64
CA PRO A 123 24.36 -6.58 -18.30
C PRO A 123 23.88 -8.02 -18.44
N GLU A 124 24.77 -9.02 -18.42
CA GLU A 124 24.44 -10.44 -18.43
C GLU A 124 23.67 -10.86 -17.15
N LEU A 125 24.03 -10.32 -15.99
CA LEU A 125 23.37 -10.61 -14.71
C LEU A 125 21.98 -9.97 -14.62
N ALA A 126 21.83 -8.75 -15.14
CA ALA A 126 20.53 -8.13 -15.30
C ALA A 126 19.67 -8.92 -16.31
N ALA A 127 20.24 -9.27 -17.48
CA ALA A 127 19.56 -10.03 -18.53
C ALA A 127 19.07 -11.41 -18.09
N ALA A 128 19.69 -12.01 -17.07
CA ALA A 128 19.27 -13.29 -16.49
C ALA A 128 17.92 -13.24 -15.77
N PHE A 129 17.42 -12.07 -15.36
CA PHE A 129 16.06 -11.92 -14.83
C PHE A 129 15.03 -12.01 -15.95
N THR A 130 14.04 -12.89 -15.81
CA THR A 130 12.89 -12.97 -16.73
C THR A 130 11.88 -11.84 -16.47
N PRO A 131 11.05 -11.47 -17.46
CA PRO A 131 9.92 -10.54 -17.27
C PRO A 131 9.04 -10.85 -16.06
N GLN A 132 8.77 -12.14 -15.83
CA GLN A 132 7.97 -12.62 -14.71
C GLN A 132 8.64 -12.35 -13.35
N GLU A 133 9.96 -12.47 -13.27
CA GLU A 133 10.71 -12.22 -12.04
C GLU A 133 10.74 -10.74 -11.68
N LEU A 134 10.98 -9.86 -12.67
CA LEU A 134 10.95 -8.42 -12.49
C LEU A 134 9.55 -7.95 -12.04
N SER A 135 8.49 -8.45 -12.68
CA SER A 135 7.09 -8.30 -12.24
C SER A 135 6.86 -8.81 -10.80
N ASN A 136 7.31 -10.02 -10.47
CA ASN A 136 7.13 -10.61 -9.14
C ASN A 136 7.87 -9.82 -8.05
N ILE A 137 9.05 -9.28 -8.34
CA ILE A 137 9.82 -8.41 -7.44
C ILE A 137 9.07 -7.10 -7.20
N LEU A 138 8.54 -6.44 -8.24
CA LEU A 138 7.75 -5.21 -8.08
C LEU A 138 6.47 -5.44 -7.25
N LEU A 139 5.77 -6.56 -7.50
CA LEU A 139 4.60 -6.96 -6.71
C LEU A 139 4.95 -7.19 -5.23
N ALA A 140 6.05 -7.90 -4.96
CA ALA A 140 6.52 -8.14 -3.59
C ALA A 140 6.85 -6.82 -2.87
N LEU A 141 7.50 -5.89 -3.57
CA LEU A 141 7.93 -4.62 -3.00
C LEU A 141 6.75 -3.70 -2.63
N GLU A 142 5.57 -3.86 -3.23
CA GLU A 142 4.35 -3.13 -2.82
C GLU A 142 4.03 -3.35 -1.34
N GLY A 143 4.08 -4.61 -0.88
CA GLY A 143 3.70 -5.00 0.48
C GLY A 143 4.82 -5.06 1.52
N LEU A 144 6.10 -5.21 1.12
CA LEU A 144 7.19 -5.58 2.05
C LEU A 144 7.73 -4.47 2.98
N GLN A 145 7.40 -3.19 2.73
CA GLN A 145 7.69 -2.05 3.63
C GLN A 145 9.17 -1.79 4.02
N LEU A 146 10.15 -2.08 3.14
CA LEU A 146 11.56 -2.26 3.53
C LEU A 146 12.40 -0.98 3.69
N GLY A 147 11.84 0.20 3.43
CA GLY A 147 12.59 1.45 3.52
C GLY A 147 13.40 1.79 2.27
N GLU A 148 14.51 2.50 2.41
CA GLU A 148 15.35 2.95 1.28
C GLU A 148 15.77 1.81 0.33
N ALA A 149 16.00 0.60 0.89
CA ALA A 149 16.32 -0.60 0.13
C ALA A 149 15.21 -0.98 -0.89
N GLN A 150 13.95 -0.84 -0.51
CA GLN A 150 12.80 -1.05 -1.42
C GLN A 150 12.86 -0.04 -2.56
N ALA A 151 13.03 1.25 -2.27
CA ALA A 151 13.02 2.29 -3.30
C ALA A 151 14.21 2.17 -4.29
N LYS A 152 15.38 1.74 -3.80
CA LYS A 152 16.54 1.43 -4.66
C LYS A 152 16.25 0.26 -5.60
N LEU A 153 15.67 -0.84 -5.10
CA LEU A 153 15.34 -2.00 -5.93
C LEU A 153 14.20 -1.70 -6.92
N VAL A 154 13.14 -0.99 -6.51
CA VAL A 154 12.07 -0.55 -7.43
C VAL A 154 12.66 0.30 -8.57
N ALA A 155 13.58 1.22 -8.26
CA ALA A 155 14.22 2.04 -9.29
C ALA A 155 15.15 1.24 -10.22
N ALA A 156 15.85 0.22 -9.71
CA ALA A 156 16.69 -0.66 -10.54
C ALA A 156 15.84 -1.55 -11.47
N VAL A 157 14.75 -2.15 -10.96
CA VAL A 157 13.82 -2.94 -11.78
C VAL A 157 13.14 -2.07 -12.83
N ALA A 158 12.61 -0.90 -12.46
CA ALA A 158 11.99 0.02 -13.41
C ALA A 158 12.97 0.52 -14.50
N ALA A 159 14.24 0.74 -14.15
CA ALA A 159 15.26 1.09 -15.14
C ALA A 159 15.54 -0.07 -16.12
N GLU A 160 15.58 -1.31 -15.65
CA GLU A 160 15.79 -2.50 -16.48
C GLU A 160 14.57 -2.83 -17.36
N ASP A 161 13.36 -2.75 -16.81
CA ASP A 161 12.07 -2.85 -17.51
C ASP A 161 12.03 -1.89 -18.72
N VAL A 162 12.39 -0.62 -18.49
CA VAL A 162 12.38 0.44 -19.51
C VAL A 162 13.57 0.33 -20.46
N ARG A 163 14.77 -0.09 -20.01
CA ARG A 163 15.92 -0.38 -20.89
C ARG A 163 15.60 -1.50 -21.89
N ARG A 164 14.74 -2.46 -21.52
CA ARG A 164 14.21 -3.50 -22.42
C ARG A 164 12.99 -3.06 -23.24
N GLY A 165 12.38 -1.90 -22.93
CA GLY A 165 11.08 -1.51 -23.48
C GLY A 165 9.97 -2.53 -23.19
N PHE A 166 10.05 -3.23 -22.05
CA PHE A 166 9.22 -4.41 -21.72
C PHE A 166 9.23 -5.53 -22.78
N ALA A 167 10.31 -5.69 -23.55
CA ALA A 167 10.45 -6.78 -24.50
C ALA A 167 10.31 -8.16 -23.81
N GLY A 168 9.46 -9.03 -24.37
CA GLY A 168 9.18 -10.36 -23.85
C GLY A 168 8.14 -10.42 -22.71
N TYR A 169 7.62 -9.28 -22.22
CA TYR A 169 6.58 -9.29 -21.19
C TYR A 169 5.25 -9.74 -21.79
N VAL A 170 4.69 -10.82 -21.26
CA VAL A 170 3.29 -11.18 -21.52
C VAL A 170 2.36 -10.22 -20.78
N ALA A 171 1.10 -10.12 -21.22
CA ALA A 171 0.08 -9.23 -20.64
C ALA A 171 0.01 -9.25 -19.10
N GLN A 172 0.19 -10.43 -18.51
CA GLN A 172 0.20 -10.58 -17.05
C GLN A 172 1.33 -9.80 -16.39
N ASP A 173 2.55 -9.91 -16.92
CA ASP A 173 3.74 -9.42 -16.24
C ASP A 173 3.86 -7.89 -16.40
N ILE A 174 3.56 -7.35 -17.59
CA ILE A 174 3.57 -5.89 -17.80
C ILE A 174 2.44 -5.17 -17.03
N SER A 175 1.23 -5.72 -16.99
CA SER A 175 0.13 -5.10 -16.24
C SER A 175 0.37 -5.14 -14.73
N ASN A 176 1.06 -6.17 -14.23
CA ASN A 176 1.52 -6.25 -12.85
C ASN A 176 2.62 -5.22 -12.55
N SER A 177 3.67 -5.13 -13.39
CA SER A 177 4.74 -4.11 -13.24
C SER A 177 4.16 -2.70 -13.27
N ALA A 178 3.30 -2.39 -14.25
CA ALA A 178 2.65 -1.09 -14.38
C ALA A 178 1.81 -0.75 -13.14
N TRP A 179 0.97 -1.68 -12.67
CA TRP A 179 0.16 -1.51 -11.48
C TRP A 179 1.02 -1.29 -10.23
N ALA A 180 2.06 -2.10 -10.02
CA ALA A 180 2.93 -2.01 -8.85
C ALA A 180 3.71 -0.68 -8.82
N LEU A 181 4.25 -0.24 -9.96
CA LEU A 181 4.94 1.04 -10.10
C LEU A 181 4.00 2.22 -9.85
N ALA A 182 2.79 2.20 -10.42
CA ALA A 182 1.76 3.22 -10.18
C ALA A 182 1.30 3.24 -8.71
N LYS A 183 1.08 2.07 -8.12
CA LYS A 183 0.69 1.90 -6.72
C LYS A 183 1.76 2.43 -5.75
N MET A 184 3.04 2.22 -6.09
CA MET A 184 4.20 2.81 -5.43
C MET A 184 4.57 4.23 -5.93
N GLY A 185 3.69 4.89 -6.71
CA GLY A 185 3.84 6.27 -7.18
C GLY A 185 5.17 6.58 -7.87
N PHE A 186 5.77 5.59 -8.53
CA PHE A 186 7.09 5.69 -9.13
C PHE A 186 7.12 6.75 -10.24
N GLY A 187 7.97 7.77 -10.10
CA GLY A 187 8.03 8.89 -11.05
C GLY A 187 6.80 9.80 -11.08
N VAL A 188 5.81 9.63 -10.19
CA VAL A 188 4.56 10.41 -10.19
C VAL A 188 4.78 11.78 -9.53
N GLY A 189 4.46 12.85 -10.26
CA GLY A 189 4.43 14.22 -9.75
C GLY A 189 5.77 14.95 -9.60
N PRO A 190 5.74 16.25 -9.26
CA PRO A 190 6.93 17.12 -9.20
C PRO A 190 7.91 16.75 -8.09
N GLU A 191 7.45 16.03 -7.06
CA GLU A 191 8.25 15.62 -5.89
C GLU A 191 8.97 14.28 -6.07
N ALA A 192 8.68 13.53 -7.14
CA ALA A 192 9.45 12.34 -7.48
C ALA A 192 10.91 12.69 -7.89
N PRO A 193 11.88 11.77 -7.74
CA PRO A 193 13.22 11.98 -8.29
C PRO A 193 13.17 12.21 -9.80
N ALA A 194 13.89 13.22 -10.30
CA ALA A 194 13.85 13.61 -11.71
C ALA A 194 14.21 12.44 -12.66
N GLN A 195 15.12 11.57 -12.25
CA GLN A 195 15.51 10.36 -12.98
C GLN A 195 14.35 9.37 -13.14
N GLN A 196 13.41 9.30 -12.17
CA GLN A 196 12.22 8.44 -12.29
C GLN A 196 11.21 9.04 -13.26
N ARG A 197 10.94 10.35 -13.18
CA ARG A 197 10.10 11.06 -14.18
C ARG A 197 10.63 10.91 -15.61
N GLN A 198 11.94 10.97 -15.78
CA GLN A 198 12.60 11.06 -17.08
C GLN A 198 13.12 9.70 -17.60
N CYS A 199 12.84 8.59 -16.92
CA CYS A 199 13.38 7.27 -17.32
C CYS A 199 12.80 6.75 -18.66
N GLY A 200 11.62 7.21 -19.07
CA GLY A 200 10.93 6.76 -20.29
C GLY A 200 9.78 5.76 -20.07
N LEU A 201 9.36 5.54 -18.81
CA LEU A 201 8.34 4.56 -18.43
C LEU A 201 7.03 4.66 -19.23
N GLU A 202 6.49 5.87 -19.44
CA GLU A 202 5.27 6.05 -20.25
C GLU A 202 5.43 5.47 -21.67
N ALA A 203 6.55 5.78 -22.34
CA ALA A 203 6.79 5.37 -23.72
C ALA A 203 6.98 3.85 -23.83
N ALA A 204 7.67 3.24 -22.86
CA ALA A 204 7.87 1.80 -22.79
C ALA A 204 6.54 1.06 -22.52
N LEU A 205 5.72 1.56 -21.60
CA LEU A 205 4.37 1.02 -21.34
C LEU A 205 3.46 1.17 -22.57
N CYS A 206 3.43 2.36 -23.20
CA CYS A 206 2.70 2.59 -24.45
C CYS A 206 3.11 1.62 -25.56
N GLY A 207 4.41 1.39 -25.73
CA GLY A 207 4.95 0.48 -26.74
C GLY A 207 4.44 -0.95 -26.56
N ARG A 208 4.69 -1.57 -25.40
CA ARG A 208 4.38 -2.99 -25.21
C ARG A 208 2.90 -3.26 -24.90
N LEU A 209 2.20 -2.41 -24.16
CA LEU A 209 0.74 -2.57 -23.96
C LEU A 209 -0.02 -2.30 -25.27
N GLY A 210 0.42 -1.30 -26.05
CA GLY A 210 -0.15 -1.02 -27.38
C GLY A 210 0.10 -2.15 -28.38
N GLU A 211 1.28 -2.78 -28.34
CA GLU A 211 1.56 -3.97 -29.15
C GLU A 211 0.63 -5.14 -28.78
N LEU A 212 0.49 -5.45 -27.48
CA LEU A 212 -0.38 -6.52 -26.99
C LEU A 212 -1.82 -6.34 -27.47
N LEU A 213 -2.39 -5.14 -27.29
CA LEU A 213 -3.76 -4.82 -27.72
C LEU A 213 -3.97 -4.88 -29.23
N GLN A 214 -2.92 -4.67 -30.03
CA GLN A 214 -3.00 -4.70 -31.50
C GLN A 214 -2.74 -6.08 -32.11
N ARG A 215 -2.03 -6.98 -31.40
CA ARG A 215 -1.59 -8.29 -31.92
C ARG A 215 -2.25 -9.49 -31.28
N GLU A 216 -2.47 -9.43 -29.97
CA GLU A 216 -2.94 -10.53 -29.13
C GLU A 216 -3.84 -9.99 -27.99
N PRO A 217 -4.92 -9.22 -28.27
CA PRO A 217 -5.78 -8.64 -27.23
C PRO A 217 -6.42 -9.70 -26.33
N GLU A 218 -6.69 -10.90 -26.84
CA GLU A 218 -7.16 -12.07 -26.08
C GLU A 218 -6.13 -12.58 -25.05
N SER A 219 -4.85 -12.23 -25.17
CA SER A 219 -3.82 -12.53 -24.16
C SER A 219 -3.98 -11.67 -22.89
N MET A 220 -4.56 -10.47 -23.02
CA MET A 220 -4.88 -9.61 -21.90
C MET A 220 -6.20 -10.08 -21.29
N ASN A 221 -6.19 -10.60 -20.06
CA ASN A 221 -7.43 -10.84 -19.33
C ASN A 221 -7.94 -9.55 -18.64
N GLU A 222 -9.11 -9.67 -18.05
CA GLU A 222 -9.88 -8.61 -17.39
C GLU A 222 -9.04 -7.88 -16.34
N GLN A 223 -8.36 -8.64 -15.46
CA GLN A 223 -7.46 -8.10 -14.46
C GLN A 223 -6.28 -7.33 -15.08
N ASN A 224 -5.76 -7.79 -16.24
CA ASN A 224 -4.66 -7.12 -16.94
C ASN A 224 -5.11 -5.79 -17.57
N LEU A 225 -6.31 -5.75 -18.16
CA LEU A 225 -6.91 -4.54 -18.71
C LEU A 225 -7.15 -3.50 -17.60
N ALA A 226 -7.78 -3.92 -16.50
CA ALA A 226 -8.09 -3.05 -15.36
C ALA A 226 -6.84 -2.53 -14.64
N ASN A 227 -5.84 -3.40 -14.39
CA ASN A 227 -4.54 -3.00 -13.82
C ASN A 227 -3.82 -1.98 -14.72
N SER A 228 -3.80 -2.22 -16.04
CA SER A 228 -3.13 -1.33 -17.00
C SER A 228 -3.81 0.02 -17.09
N LEU A 229 -5.14 0.06 -17.20
CA LEU A 229 -5.89 1.32 -17.32
C LEU A 229 -5.81 2.15 -16.02
N TRP A 230 -5.83 1.48 -14.86
CA TRP A 230 -5.60 2.13 -13.57
C TRP A 230 -4.17 2.68 -13.44
N ALA A 231 -3.15 1.95 -13.90
CA ALA A 231 -1.77 2.43 -13.90
C ALA A 231 -1.60 3.66 -14.81
N VAL A 232 -2.16 3.65 -16.02
CA VAL A 232 -2.16 4.80 -16.94
C VAL A 232 -2.86 6.02 -16.32
N ALA A 233 -3.97 5.81 -15.60
CA ALA A 233 -4.67 6.87 -14.86
C ALA A 233 -3.83 7.51 -13.74
N VAL A 234 -2.96 6.74 -13.07
CA VAL A 234 -2.04 7.26 -12.04
C VAL A 234 -0.86 8.02 -12.66
N PHE A 235 -0.28 7.53 -13.75
CA PHE A 235 0.88 8.18 -14.38
C PHE A 235 0.53 9.47 -15.14
N GLY A 236 -0.71 9.62 -15.64
CA GLY A 236 -1.16 10.73 -16.49
C GLY A 236 -1.26 12.11 -15.81
N GLU A 237 -0.20 12.59 -15.14
CA GLU A 237 -0.14 13.93 -14.55
C GLU A 237 0.05 15.03 -15.61
N GLY A 238 -1.04 15.69 -16.01
CA GLY A 238 -1.03 16.85 -16.92
C GLY A 238 -1.62 16.55 -18.30
N PRO A 239 -1.25 17.28 -19.37
CA PRO A 239 -1.60 16.89 -20.73
C PRO A 239 -0.85 15.60 -21.07
N SER A 240 -1.52 14.47 -20.85
CA SER A 240 -0.96 13.13 -21.02
C SER A 240 -0.32 12.98 -22.41
N SER A 241 0.80 12.26 -22.49
CA SER A 241 1.39 11.96 -23.79
C SER A 241 0.35 11.32 -24.72
N SER A 242 0.34 11.68 -26.00
CA SER A 242 -0.70 11.22 -26.93
C SER A 242 -0.75 9.69 -27.05
N GLY A 243 0.38 9.02 -26.82
CA GLY A 243 0.45 7.57 -26.63
C GLY A 243 -0.33 7.07 -25.41
N MET A 244 -0.15 7.67 -24.22
CA MET A 244 -0.89 7.27 -23.00
C MET A 244 -2.40 7.49 -23.16
N GLN A 245 -2.83 8.60 -23.80
CA GLN A 245 -4.25 8.83 -24.09
C GLN A 245 -4.81 7.77 -25.08
N GLN A 246 -4.08 7.47 -26.15
CA GLN A 246 -4.50 6.45 -27.13
C GLN A 246 -4.53 5.04 -26.51
N LEU A 247 -3.55 4.69 -25.66
CA LEU A 247 -3.51 3.44 -24.91
C LEU A 247 -4.71 3.33 -23.95
N ALA A 248 -5.00 4.38 -23.19
CA ALA A 248 -6.14 4.40 -22.27
C ALA A 248 -7.48 4.18 -23.00
N ILE A 249 -7.65 4.79 -24.18
CA ILE A 249 -8.84 4.61 -25.03
C ILE A 249 -8.94 3.16 -25.54
N GLN A 250 -7.83 2.52 -25.92
CA GLN A 250 -7.82 1.12 -26.37
C GLN A 250 -8.16 0.16 -25.22
N LEU A 251 -7.50 0.32 -24.07
CA LEU A 251 -7.77 -0.46 -22.85
C LEU A 251 -9.22 -0.34 -22.39
N ALA A 252 -9.79 0.87 -22.41
CA ALA A 252 -11.17 1.12 -22.03
C ALA A 252 -12.19 0.47 -22.98
N ARG A 253 -11.93 0.48 -24.29
CA ARG A 253 -12.79 -0.21 -25.28
C ARG A 253 -12.80 -1.72 -25.07
N GLU A 254 -11.62 -2.30 -24.86
CA GLU A 254 -11.49 -3.74 -24.63
C GLU A 254 -12.16 -4.17 -23.30
N ALA A 255 -12.00 -3.38 -22.23
CA ALA A 255 -12.68 -3.63 -20.96
C ALA A 255 -14.22 -3.55 -21.07
N VAL A 256 -14.77 -2.58 -21.82
CA VAL A 256 -16.21 -2.47 -22.10
C VAL A 256 -16.73 -3.71 -22.83
N GLY A 257 -15.96 -4.25 -23.77
CA GLY A 257 -16.32 -5.47 -24.52
C GLY A 257 -16.43 -6.74 -23.67
N ARG A 258 -15.95 -6.74 -22.42
CA ARG A 258 -15.83 -7.92 -21.55
C ARG A 258 -16.56 -7.81 -20.22
N LEU A 259 -17.54 -6.90 -20.10
CA LEU A 259 -18.29 -6.60 -18.88
C LEU A 259 -18.70 -7.85 -18.06
N GLY A 260 -19.25 -8.88 -18.72
CA GLY A 260 -19.74 -10.10 -18.05
C GLY A 260 -18.67 -10.98 -17.40
N MET A 261 -17.38 -10.64 -17.55
CA MET A 261 -16.24 -11.35 -16.95
C MET A 261 -15.55 -10.54 -15.83
N LEU A 262 -15.94 -9.27 -15.61
CA LEU A 262 -15.33 -8.38 -14.62
C LEU A 262 -15.77 -8.72 -13.18
N THR A 263 -14.84 -8.64 -12.23
CA THR A 263 -15.12 -8.73 -10.78
C THR A 263 -15.12 -7.35 -10.12
N ASP A 264 -15.57 -7.28 -8.87
CA ASP A 264 -15.62 -6.06 -8.06
C ASP A 264 -14.28 -5.33 -7.96
N VAL A 265 -13.15 -6.03 -8.13
CA VAL A 265 -11.80 -5.45 -8.12
C VAL A 265 -11.57 -4.68 -9.41
N GLU A 266 -11.79 -5.32 -10.57
CA GLU A 266 -11.66 -4.67 -11.87
C GLU A 266 -12.68 -3.52 -12.03
N LEU A 267 -13.94 -3.74 -11.66
CA LEU A 267 -14.99 -2.70 -11.69
C LEU A 267 -14.60 -1.47 -10.85
N THR A 268 -13.96 -1.66 -9.68
CA THR A 268 -13.46 -0.53 -8.88
C THR A 268 -12.30 0.19 -9.58
N GLN A 269 -11.37 -0.55 -10.20
CA GLN A 269 -10.23 0.03 -10.92
C GLN A 269 -10.67 0.83 -12.16
N LEU A 270 -11.61 0.29 -12.96
CA LEU A 270 -12.20 0.96 -14.11
C LEU A 270 -12.93 2.25 -13.69
N TRP A 271 -13.73 2.20 -12.61
CA TRP A 271 -14.40 3.38 -12.07
C TRP A 271 -13.40 4.47 -11.63
N GLN A 272 -12.31 4.10 -10.95
CA GLN A 272 -11.29 5.06 -10.56
C GLN A 272 -10.61 5.69 -11.78
N ALA A 273 -10.26 4.89 -12.78
CA ALA A 273 -9.65 5.38 -14.01
C ALA A 273 -10.59 6.32 -14.79
N GLN A 274 -11.90 6.07 -14.77
CA GLN A 274 -12.93 6.93 -15.38
C GLN A 274 -12.97 8.34 -14.78
N GLN A 275 -12.68 8.51 -13.48
CA GLN A 275 -12.67 9.84 -12.85
C GLN A 275 -11.39 10.62 -13.16
N GLU A 276 -10.25 9.94 -13.31
CA GLU A 276 -8.95 10.60 -13.55
C GLU A 276 -8.73 10.97 -15.02
N LEU A 277 -9.04 10.04 -15.93
CA LEU A 277 -8.70 10.13 -17.35
C LEU A 277 -9.59 11.09 -18.12
N GLY A 278 -9.07 11.61 -19.24
CA GLY A 278 -9.73 12.63 -20.05
C GLY A 278 -11.09 12.20 -20.63
N ALA A 279 -11.89 13.19 -21.03
CA ALA A 279 -13.29 13.03 -21.43
C ALA A 279 -13.54 11.96 -22.52
N GLU A 280 -12.58 11.67 -23.39
CA GLU A 280 -12.68 10.59 -24.39
C GLU A 280 -12.68 9.19 -23.77
N VAL A 281 -11.86 8.95 -22.74
CA VAL A 281 -11.84 7.67 -22.01
C VAL A 281 -13.10 7.53 -21.17
N ALA A 282 -13.53 8.62 -20.51
CA ALA A 282 -14.79 8.65 -19.80
C ALA A 282 -15.98 8.38 -20.73
N ALA A 283 -16.01 8.96 -21.94
CA ALA A 283 -17.05 8.70 -22.94
C ALA A 283 -17.06 7.23 -23.42
N VAL A 284 -15.89 6.59 -23.55
CA VAL A 284 -15.81 5.14 -23.85
C VAL A 284 -16.41 4.32 -22.71
N LEU A 285 -16.03 4.56 -21.45
CA LEU A 285 -16.54 3.79 -20.31
C LEU A 285 -18.04 4.05 -20.05
N CYS A 286 -18.51 5.27 -20.32
CA CYS A 286 -19.93 5.64 -20.28
C CYS A 286 -20.76 5.09 -21.46
N SER A 287 -20.14 4.53 -22.50
CA SER A 287 -20.88 3.98 -23.66
C SER A 287 -21.66 2.69 -23.35
N SER A 288 -21.36 2.02 -22.23
CA SER A 288 -22.10 0.88 -21.71
C SER A 288 -22.87 1.28 -20.44
N PRO A 289 -24.21 1.42 -20.49
CA PRO A 289 -25.03 1.66 -19.31
C PRO A 289 -24.88 0.57 -18.24
N ASP A 290 -24.71 -0.68 -18.68
CA ASP A 290 -24.57 -1.83 -17.78
C ASP A 290 -23.23 -1.79 -17.02
N LEU A 291 -22.14 -1.32 -17.65
CA LEU A 291 -20.86 -1.08 -16.97
C LEU A 291 -20.98 0.08 -15.96
N GLN A 292 -21.69 1.16 -16.31
CA GLN A 292 -21.95 2.26 -15.37
C GLN A 292 -22.80 1.79 -14.18
N ALA A 293 -23.81 0.93 -14.39
CA ALA A 293 -24.62 0.34 -13.32
C ALA A 293 -23.79 -0.59 -12.43
N ALA A 294 -23.00 -1.50 -13.01
CA ALA A 294 -22.17 -2.46 -12.27
C ALA A 294 -21.08 -1.75 -11.44
N THR A 295 -20.37 -0.78 -12.03
CA THR A 295 -19.37 0.02 -11.31
C THR A 295 -20.00 0.88 -10.22
N ALA A 296 -21.15 1.52 -10.48
CA ALA A 296 -21.87 2.29 -9.46
C ALA A 296 -22.33 1.42 -8.28
N ALA A 297 -22.82 0.20 -8.53
CA ALA A 297 -23.25 -0.73 -7.49
C ALA A 297 -22.07 -1.20 -6.61
N VAL A 298 -20.98 -1.65 -7.23
CA VAL A 298 -19.76 -2.10 -6.53
C VAL A 298 -19.11 -0.99 -5.69
N VAL A 299 -19.22 0.27 -6.12
CA VAL A 299 -18.76 1.41 -5.33
C VAL A 299 -19.79 1.81 -4.26
N ALA A 300 -21.10 1.65 -4.50
CA ALA A 300 -22.15 1.89 -3.50
C ALA A 300 -22.07 0.95 -2.29
N GLU A 301 -21.85 -0.35 -2.52
CA GLU A 301 -21.66 -1.34 -1.44
C GLU A 301 -20.46 -0.99 -0.52
N LYS A 302 -19.48 -0.23 -1.05
CA LYS A 302 -18.26 0.17 -0.33
C LYS A 302 -18.39 1.54 0.39
N ARG A 303 -19.61 2.10 0.52
CA ARG A 303 -19.88 3.44 1.08
C ARG A 303 -20.60 3.49 2.44
N GLU A 304 -21.11 2.40 3.00
CA GLU A 304 -21.93 2.47 4.22
C GLU A 304 -21.14 2.79 5.51
N GLY A 305 -21.57 3.84 6.23
CA GLY A 305 -21.04 4.26 7.54
C GLY A 305 -21.71 5.56 8.03
N GLU A 306 -22.09 5.63 9.32
CA GLU A 306 -23.01 6.65 9.86
C GLU A 306 -22.35 7.90 10.49
N THR A 307 -23.17 8.91 10.79
CA THR A 307 -22.82 10.30 11.22
C THR A 307 -22.76 10.45 12.76
N THR A 308 -22.60 11.61 13.45
CA THR A 308 -22.86 13.04 13.12
C THR A 308 -22.17 13.99 14.13
N ASP A 309 -22.06 15.28 13.78
CA ASP A 309 -22.04 16.46 14.67
C ASP A 309 -20.71 16.80 15.41
N ASP A 310 -20.73 17.78 16.33
CA ASP A 310 -20.24 19.17 16.21
C ASP A 310 -20.03 19.72 17.69
N ARG A 311 -19.68 20.95 18.14
CA ARG A 311 -19.63 22.32 17.60
C ARG A 311 -18.41 23.15 18.02
N ALA A 312 -17.57 23.49 17.03
CA ALA A 312 -16.94 24.82 16.91
C ALA A 312 -16.94 25.32 15.45
N VAL A 313 -17.80 24.69 14.67
CA VAL A 313 -17.93 24.59 13.22
C VAL A 313 -19.45 24.79 12.96
N THR A 314 -19.89 25.10 11.75
CA THR A 314 -21.35 25.22 11.46
C THR A 314 -22.01 23.89 11.14
N SER A 315 -21.24 22.91 10.68
CA SER A 315 -21.55 21.47 10.79
C SER A 315 -20.29 20.62 10.64
N VAL A 316 -20.10 19.65 11.54
CA VAL A 316 -19.16 18.53 11.37
C VAL A 316 -19.96 17.32 10.91
N ASN A 317 -19.55 16.70 9.80
CA ASN A 317 -20.19 15.51 9.27
C ASN A 317 -19.13 14.46 8.93
N MET A 318 -19.14 13.34 9.63
CA MET A 318 -18.40 12.13 9.25
C MET A 318 -19.09 11.48 8.04
N GLY A 319 -18.35 10.73 7.21
CA GLY A 319 -18.96 9.84 6.22
C GLY A 319 -19.71 10.51 5.06
N VAL A 320 -19.52 11.81 4.85
CA VAL A 320 -20.17 12.53 3.74
C VAL A 320 -19.73 11.95 2.39
N VAL A 321 -20.64 11.86 1.43
CA VAL A 321 -20.34 11.49 0.04
C VAL A 321 -20.19 12.75 -0.81
N THR A 322 -19.29 12.73 -1.79
CA THR A 322 -19.08 13.82 -2.74
C THR A 322 -18.80 13.23 -4.12
N ASP A 323 -19.39 13.81 -5.15
CA ASP A 323 -19.29 13.28 -6.52
C ASP A 323 -17.84 13.24 -7.00
N GLY A 324 -17.50 12.17 -7.73
CA GLY A 324 -16.13 11.89 -8.18
C GLY A 324 -15.19 11.27 -7.14
N VAL A 325 -15.60 11.12 -5.86
CA VAL A 325 -14.75 10.54 -4.80
C VAL A 325 -15.19 9.10 -4.47
N LEU A 326 -14.23 8.15 -4.46
CA LEU A 326 -14.53 6.71 -4.31
C LEU A 326 -15.20 6.34 -2.98
N ALA A 327 -14.67 6.86 -1.87
CA ALA A 327 -15.02 6.47 -0.50
C ALA A 327 -15.42 7.69 0.32
N PRO A 328 -16.22 7.53 1.39
CA PRO A 328 -16.69 8.66 2.21
C PRO A 328 -15.57 9.58 2.69
N LEU A 329 -15.93 10.85 2.93
CA LEU A 329 -15.06 11.87 3.50
C LEU A 329 -14.82 11.55 4.98
N ASP A 330 -13.56 11.53 5.41
CA ASP A 330 -13.21 11.16 6.79
C ASP A 330 -13.86 12.15 7.77
N VAL A 331 -13.69 13.45 7.56
CA VAL A 331 -14.47 14.52 8.19
C VAL A 331 -14.77 15.64 7.20
N ALA A 332 -16.03 16.04 7.05
CA ALA A 332 -16.41 17.27 6.37
C ALA A 332 -16.75 18.37 7.40
N VAL A 333 -16.08 19.51 7.29
CA VAL A 333 -16.11 20.64 8.22
C VAL A 333 -16.64 21.88 7.50
N ARG A 334 -17.80 22.41 7.90
CA ARG A 334 -18.30 23.69 7.37
C ARG A 334 -17.95 24.86 8.30
N LEU A 335 -17.32 25.89 7.77
CA LEU A 335 -16.83 27.03 8.54
C LEU A 335 -17.85 28.19 8.55
N ARG A 336 -17.70 29.13 9.50
CA ARG A 336 -18.61 30.30 9.64
C ARG A 336 -18.52 31.29 8.49
N ASP A 337 -17.44 31.24 7.71
CA ASP A 337 -17.24 32.00 6.47
C ASP A 337 -17.95 31.38 5.25
N GLY A 338 -18.63 30.24 5.43
CA GLY A 338 -19.32 29.50 4.38
C GLY A 338 -18.47 28.46 3.66
N ARG A 339 -17.15 28.40 3.89
CA ARG A 339 -16.28 27.39 3.29
C ARG A 339 -16.63 25.99 3.81
N GLN A 340 -16.44 24.99 2.95
CA GLN A 340 -16.44 23.57 3.34
C GLN A 340 -15.05 23.02 3.13
N VAL A 341 -14.47 22.42 4.17
CA VAL A 341 -13.14 21.81 4.16
C VAL A 341 -13.28 20.35 4.55
N VAL A 342 -12.69 19.44 3.79
CA VAL A 342 -12.52 18.05 4.18
C VAL A 342 -11.22 17.90 4.94
N VAL A 343 -11.27 17.25 6.10
CA VAL A 343 -10.08 16.74 6.79
C VAL A 343 -9.93 15.28 6.42
N ASP A 344 -8.88 14.93 5.68
CA ASP A 344 -8.57 13.55 5.28
C ASP A 344 -7.43 13.02 6.17
N PHE A 345 -7.66 11.94 6.90
CA PHE A 345 -6.73 11.41 7.91
C PHE A 345 -5.83 10.35 7.29
N VAL A 346 -4.67 10.80 6.81
CA VAL A 346 -3.75 9.98 6.01
C VAL A 346 -2.96 9.03 6.92
N GLY A 347 -3.50 7.81 7.09
CA GLY A 347 -2.95 6.77 7.96
C GLY A 347 -1.57 6.20 7.54
N PRO A 348 -0.88 5.46 8.42
CA PRO A 348 0.50 4.99 8.19
C PRO A 348 0.69 3.96 7.06
N THR A 349 -0.40 3.44 6.50
CA THR A 349 -0.42 2.54 5.33
C THR A 349 -0.75 3.27 4.02
N ARG A 350 -0.83 4.60 4.05
CA ARG A 350 -1.19 5.48 2.92
C ARG A 350 0.00 6.31 2.40
N PHE A 351 1.18 6.10 2.98
CA PHE A 351 2.46 6.67 2.55
C PHE A 351 3.45 5.55 2.16
N PHE A 352 4.44 5.87 1.33
CA PHE A 352 5.52 4.96 1.01
C PHE A 352 6.29 4.59 2.28
N SER A 353 6.59 3.30 2.42
CA SER A 353 7.14 2.78 3.67
C SER A 353 8.56 3.26 3.99
N ASN A 354 9.25 3.84 3.01
CA ASN A 354 10.56 4.47 3.14
C ASN A 354 10.51 5.96 3.48
N ARG A 355 9.35 6.59 3.36
CA ARG A 355 9.14 8.04 3.51
C ARG A 355 7.90 8.30 4.38
N LYS A 356 7.73 7.50 5.44
CA LYS A 356 6.60 7.53 6.41
C LYS A 356 6.46 8.83 7.24
N HIS A 357 7.23 9.87 6.95
CA HIS A 357 7.15 11.21 7.58
C HIS A 357 7.26 12.35 6.54
N ASP A 358 7.11 12.02 5.25
CA ASP A 358 7.20 12.95 4.13
C ASP A 358 5.79 13.15 3.55
N PRO A 359 5.21 14.36 3.61
CA PRO A 359 3.85 14.60 3.12
C PRO A 359 3.72 14.45 1.59
N THR A 360 4.82 14.44 0.84
CA THR A 360 4.83 14.20 -0.62
C THR A 360 4.75 12.71 -0.96
N ALA A 361 5.09 11.83 -0.02
CA ALA A 361 5.31 10.41 -0.23
C ALA A 361 4.03 9.55 -0.15
N MET A 362 2.91 10.05 -0.67
CA MET A 362 1.62 9.35 -0.63
C MET A 362 1.55 8.17 -1.61
N ASP A 363 0.88 7.08 -1.22
CA ASP A 363 0.66 5.94 -2.11
C ASP A 363 -0.28 6.31 -3.29
N GLY A 364 -0.22 5.59 -4.41
CA GLY A 364 -1.01 5.90 -5.60
C GLY A 364 -2.52 6.03 -5.32
N ARG A 365 -3.08 5.21 -4.40
CA ARG A 365 -4.49 5.32 -4.01
C ARG A 365 -4.80 6.63 -3.27
N THR A 366 -3.85 7.16 -2.51
CA THR A 366 -3.97 8.42 -1.78
C THR A 366 -3.73 9.63 -2.68
N ILE A 367 -2.78 9.54 -3.62
CA ILE A 367 -2.60 10.54 -4.66
C ILE A 367 -3.92 10.73 -5.44
N LEU A 368 -4.54 9.64 -5.92
CA LEU A 368 -5.83 9.72 -6.62
C LEU A 368 -6.96 10.27 -5.73
N ARG A 369 -7.13 9.79 -4.48
CA ARG A 369 -8.14 10.34 -3.57
C ARG A 369 -7.95 11.85 -3.34
N THR A 370 -6.72 12.28 -3.10
CA THR A 370 -6.38 13.69 -2.88
C THR A 370 -6.71 14.55 -4.11
N ARG A 371 -6.44 14.05 -5.32
CA ARG A 371 -6.82 14.70 -6.59
C ARG A 371 -8.33 14.82 -6.75
N GLN A 372 -9.09 13.75 -6.48
CA GLN A 372 -10.56 13.73 -6.55
C GLN A 372 -11.17 14.73 -5.58
N LEU A 373 -10.71 14.73 -4.32
CA LEU A 373 -11.13 15.69 -3.29
C LEU A 373 -10.86 17.14 -3.73
N ARG A 374 -9.65 17.46 -4.21
CA ARG A 374 -9.26 18.82 -4.63
C ARG A 374 -9.99 19.27 -5.90
N ARG A 375 -10.32 18.35 -6.82
CA ARG A 375 -11.13 18.66 -8.01
C ARG A 375 -12.58 18.98 -7.64
N ALA A 376 -13.16 18.24 -6.67
CA ALA A 376 -14.54 18.42 -6.24
C ALA A 376 -14.75 19.62 -5.28
N LEU A 377 -13.75 19.98 -4.47
CA LEU A 377 -13.86 20.96 -3.38
C LEU A 377 -12.92 22.17 -3.53
N GLY A 378 -12.05 22.17 -4.53
CA GLY A 378 -10.94 23.12 -4.68
C GLY A 378 -9.73 22.76 -3.79
N GLU A 379 -8.55 23.27 -4.15
CA GLU A 379 -7.30 23.07 -3.38
C GLU A 379 -7.42 23.52 -1.92
N SER A 380 -8.19 24.58 -1.65
CA SER A 380 -8.46 25.10 -0.29
C SER A 380 -9.59 24.40 0.45
N GLY A 381 -10.28 23.46 -0.20
CA GLY A 381 -11.33 22.62 0.38
C GLY A 381 -10.82 21.29 0.96
N VAL A 382 -9.50 21.05 0.97
CA VAL A 382 -8.90 19.78 1.42
C VAL A 382 -7.71 20.01 2.36
N LEU A 383 -7.88 19.66 3.62
CA LEU A 383 -6.85 19.60 4.64
C LEU A 383 -6.41 18.14 4.84
N LEU A 384 -5.20 17.80 4.40
CA LEU A 384 -4.59 16.52 4.75
C LEU A 384 -4.03 16.59 6.18
N VAL A 385 -4.30 15.55 6.98
CA VAL A 385 -3.71 15.34 8.31
C VAL A 385 -2.93 14.03 8.28
N PRO A 386 -1.59 14.07 8.14
CA PRO A 386 -0.75 12.89 8.23
C PRO A 386 -0.77 12.30 9.63
N TYR A 387 -0.75 10.96 9.73
CA TYR A 387 -0.83 10.28 11.02
C TYR A 387 0.27 10.70 12.01
N TRP A 388 1.49 11.04 11.55
CA TRP A 388 2.57 11.46 12.45
C TRP A 388 2.35 12.83 13.09
N GLU A 389 1.62 13.73 12.42
CA GLU A 389 1.23 15.04 12.97
C GLU A 389 0.08 14.90 13.98
N TRP A 390 -0.69 13.81 13.89
CA TRP A 390 -1.84 13.52 14.74
C TRP A 390 -1.49 12.66 15.96
N ASP A 391 -0.79 11.55 15.75
CA ASP A 391 -0.36 10.58 16.78
C ASP A 391 0.72 11.17 17.70
N GLY A 392 1.40 12.25 17.28
CA GLY A 392 2.33 13.00 18.13
C GLY A 392 1.64 13.87 19.19
N LEU A 393 0.34 14.14 19.08
CA LEU A 393 -0.41 15.04 19.95
C LEU A 393 -0.86 14.30 21.22
N GLN A 394 -0.42 14.79 22.39
CA GLN A 394 -0.51 14.05 23.65
C GLN A 394 -1.89 14.15 24.34
N SER A 395 -2.72 15.13 23.96
CA SER A 395 -4.07 15.31 24.51
C SER A 395 -5.10 15.72 23.46
N ALA A 396 -6.38 15.54 23.81
CA ALA A 396 -7.50 16.03 23.00
C ALA A 396 -7.53 17.56 22.87
N ALA A 397 -6.92 18.31 23.81
CA ALA A 397 -6.76 19.75 23.70
C ALA A 397 -5.71 20.13 22.65
N ASP A 398 -4.61 19.37 22.54
CA ASP A 398 -3.61 19.56 21.49
C ASP A 398 -4.17 19.23 20.10
N GLN A 399 -4.99 18.17 20.00
CA GLN A 399 -5.71 17.79 18.78
C GLN A 399 -6.73 18.85 18.32
N ASP A 400 -7.54 19.37 19.24
CA ASP A 400 -8.47 20.46 18.98
C ASP A 400 -7.76 21.76 18.59
N ALA A 401 -6.68 22.14 19.29
CA ALA A 401 -5.86 23.30 18.95
C ALA A 401 -5.16 23.16 17.58
N TYR A 402 -4.62 21.97 17.27
CA TYR A 402 -4.00 21.65 15.99
C TYR A 402 -4.98 21.80 14.81
N LEU A 403 -6.18 21.21 14.92
CA LEU A 403 -7.20 21.33 13.87
C LEU A 403 -7.69 22.77 13.73
N ARG A 404 -7.94 23.49 14.83
CA ARG A 404 -8.31 24.92 14.78
C ARG A 404 -7.28 25.74 14.04
N ARG A 405 -5.98 25.53 14.31
CA ARG A 405 -4.90 26.24 13.62
C ARG A 405 -4.89 25.91 12.13
N ARG A 406 -4.88 24.63 11.77
CA ARG A 406 -4.82 24.16 10.36
C ARG A 406 -6.06 24.48 9.52
N LEU A 407 -7.23 24.73 10.15
CA LEU A 407 -8.44 25.20 9.47
C LEU A 407 -8.52 26.74 9.34
N GLN A 408 -7.71 27.48 10.12
CA GLN A 408 -7.63 28.94 10.11
C GLN A 408 -6.42 29.46 9.30
N GLU A 409 -5.36 28.66 9.16
CA GLU A 409 -4.26 28.90 8.24
C GLU A 409 -4.82 29.11 6.81
N PRO A 410 -4.47 30.21 6.11
CA PRO A 410 -4.86 30.37 4.71
C PRO A 410 -4.15 29.30 3.86
N PRO A 411 -4.78 28.84 2.75
CA PRO A 411 -4.22 27.77 1.93
C PRO A 411 -2.81 28.16 1.46
N GLN A 412 -1.81 27.42 1.94
CA GLN A 412 -0.43 27.57 1.47
C GLN A 412 -0.40 27.27 -0.03
N PRO A 413 0.22 28.12 -0.87
CA PRO A 413 0.54 27.71 -2.23
C PRO A 413 1.46 26.47 -2.19
N PRO A 414 1.47 25.61 -3.24
CA PRO A 414 2.30 24.41 -3.27
C PRO A 414 3.74 24.78 -2.92
N GLN A 415 4.21 24.22 -1.80
CA GLN A 415 5.28 24.79 -1.02
C GLN A 415 6.62 24.46 -1.70
N GLN A 416 7.18 25.42 -2.45
CA GLN A 416 8.56 25.33 -2.96
C GLN A 416 9.54 25.39 -1.79
N LEU A 417 9.65 24.27 -1.08
CA LEU A 417 10.51 24.09 0.06
C LEU A 417 11.96 24.11 -0.41
N GLN A 418 12.62 25.24 -0.15
CA GLN A 418 14.08 25.29 -0.19
C GLN A 418 14.63 24.23 0.78
N PRO A 419 15.71 23.51 0.41
CA PRO A 419 16.28 22.51 1.29
C PRO A 419 16.70 23.15 2.63
N PRO A 420 16.60 22.43 3.75
CA PRO A 420 17.00 22.97 5.04
C PRO A 420 18.46 23.42 4.97
N ALA A 421 18.73 24.63 5.45
CA ALA A 421 20.08 25.18 5.47
C ALA A 421 21.04 24.21 6.18
N PRO A 422 22.28 24.01 5.67
CA PRO A 422 23.23 23.11 6.30
C PRO A 422 23.47 23.55 7.74
N PRO A 423 23.55 22.61 8.71
CA PRO A 423 23.68 22.95 10.12
C PRO A 423 24.94 23.79 10.34
N SER A 424 24.78 24.95 10.99
CA SER A 424 25.91 25.80 11.35
C SER A 424 26.93 25.00 12.19
N PRO A 425 28.24 25.19 11.98
CA PRO A 425 29.25 24.46 12.73
C PRO A 425 29.07 24.71 14.23
N ALA A 426 29.03 23.63 15.02
CA ALA A 426 28.78 23.73 16.45
C ALA A 426 29.86 24.59 17.15
N PRO A 427 29.47 25.48 18.08
CA PRO A 427 30.44 26.24 18.87
C PRO A 427 31.30 25.28 19.70
N PRO A 428 32.60 25.59 19.91
CA PRO A 428 33.50 24.71 20.67
C PRO A 428 33.01 24.55 22.11
N GLN A 429 32.96 23.30 22.59
CA GLN A 429 32.52 23.01 23.95
C GLN A 429 33.53 23.57 24.98
N PRO A 430 33.08 24.30 26.01
CA PRO A 430 33.92 24.62 27.16
C PRO A 430 34.25 23.34 27.96
N PRO A 431 35.40 23.29 28.67
CA PRO A 431 35.83 22.10 29.38
C PRO A 431 34.89 21.75 30.55
N GLN A 432 34.66 20.45 30.74
CA GLN A 432 33.84 19.94 31.84
C GLN A 432 34.51 20.19 33.20
N GLN A 433 33.71 20.64 34.17
CA GLN A 433 34.04 20.57 35.61
C GLN A 433 32.84 19.98 36.37
N SER A 434 33.12 19.38 37.52
CA SER A 434 32.24 18.38 38.14
C SER A 434 31.66 18.81 39.49
N ALA A 435 30.48 18.23 39.76
CA ALA A 435 29.96 17.85 41.08
C ALA A 435 29.10 18.82 41.92
N CYS A 436 28.07 18.21 42.51
CA CYS A 436 27.39 18.51 43.79
C CYS A 436 26.42 19.71 43.93
N SER A 437 25.13 19.33 43.97
CA SER A 437 24.22 19.54 45.12
C SER A 437 23.67 20.93 45.45
N SER A 438 22.34 21.07 45.32
CA SER A 438 21.45 21.31 46.48
C SER A 438 19.96 21.15 46.11
N ILE A 439 19.10 20.98 47.11
CA ILE A 439 17.63 20.91 46.99
C ILE A 439 17.05 22.13 47.70
N ALA A 440 16.05 22.77 47.09
CA ALA A 440 15.16 23.70 47.79
C ALA A 440 13.76 23.67 47.13
N GLU A 441 12.72 23.58 47.95
CA GLU A 441 11.32 23.68 47.53
C GLU A 441 10.88 25.14 47.46
N GLN A 442 9.82 25.44 46.70
CA GLN A 442 8.83 26.42 47.17
C GLN A 442 7.45 26.19 46.55
N VAL A 443 6.41 26.33 47.37
CA VAL A 443 5.01 26.10 47.02
C VAL A 443 4.23 27.42 47.07
N SER A 444 3.52 27.73 45.99
CA SER A 444 2.39 28.67 45.93
C SER A 444 1.66 28.45 44.59
N GLY A 445 0.33 28.58 44.46
CA GLY A 445 -0.66 28.98 45.47
C GLY A 445 -1.65 29.99 44.90
N GLY A 446 -2.57 29.55 44.02
CA GLY A 446 -3.54 30.44 43.39
C GLY A 446 -4.78 29.70 42.86
N VAL A 447 -5.97 30.23 43.14
CA VAL A 447 -7.27 29.62 42.81
C VAL A 447 -8.19 30.64 42.13
N ALA A 448 -8.41 30.49 40.83
CA ALA A 448 -9.55 30.98 40.02
C ALA A 448 -9.31 30.55 38.56
N GLY A 449 -10.31 30.33 37.71
CA GLY A 449 -11.76 30.33 37.92
C GLY A 449 -12.44 29.53 36.79
N ASN A 450 -13.63 29.00 37.03
CA ASN A 450 -14.21 27.95 36.18
C ASN A 450 -14.99 28.52 34.97
N GLN A 451 -14.57 28.18 33.75
CA GLN A 451 -15.39 28.29 32.53
C GLN A 451 -15.35 26.98 31.75
N GLN A 452 -16.53 26.42 31.47
CA GLN A 452 -16.65 25.14 30.79
C GLN A 452 -16.50 25.30 29.28
N GLN A 453 -15.29 25.10 28.76
CA GLN A 453 -15.11 24.75 27.34
C GLN A 453 -15.27 23.23 27.18
N GLN A 454 -16.22 22.81 26.33
CA GLN A 454 -16.43 21.40 26.02
C GLN A 454 -15.40 20.94 24.97
N VAL A 455 -14.76 19.80 25.24
CA VAL A 455 -13.69 19.24 24.41
C VAL A 455 -14.28 18.53 23.19
N LEU A 456 -13.73 18.81 22.00
CA LEU A 456 -14.17 18.21 20.74
C LEU A 456 -13.65 16.76 20.63
N LEU A 457 -14.41 15.80 21.15
CA LEU A 457 -14.03 14.37 21.21
C LEU A 457 -14.23 13.63 19.87
N ALA A 458 -13.52 14.06 18.83
CA ALA A 458 -13.43 13.34 17.56
C ALA A 458 -12.59 12.06 17.75
N ARG A 459 -13.24 10.91 17.97
CA ARG A 459 -12.60 9.59 17.98
C ARG A 459 -12.64 8.96 16.59
N PRO A 460 -11.53 8.40 16.07
CA PRO A 460 -11.58 7.55 14.88
C PRO A 460 -12.39 6.28 15.16
N PRO A 461 -12.98 5.63 14.12
CA PRO A 461 -13.74 4.40 14.29
C PRO A 461 -12.90 3.32 14.99
N ALA A 462 -13.46 2.72 16.04
CA ALA A 462 -12.73 1.79 16.88
C ALA A 462 -12.29 0.55 16.09
N ARG A 463 -11.02 0.15 16.26
CA ARG A 463 -10.54 -1.16 15.78
C ARG A 463 -11.42 -2.25 16.39
N ARG A 464 -12.04 -3.10 15.58
CA ARG A 464 -12.65 -4.35 16.04
C ARG A 464 -11.56 -5.27 16.61
N GLN A 465 -11.29 -5.16 17.90
CA GLN A 465 -10.67 -6.26 18.64
C GLN A 465 -11.62 -7.45 18.58
N LYS A 466 -11.12 -8.62 18.18
CA LYS A 466 -11.83 -9.87 18.43
C LYS A 466 -11.62 -10.23 19.89
N ASP A 467 -12.58 -9.88 20.74
CA ASP A 467 -12.52 -10.27 22.15
C ASP A 467 -12.54 -11.80 22.27
N GLY A 468 -11.48 -12.35 22.86
CA GLY A 468 -11.38 -13.77 23.17
C GLY A 468 -12.31 -14.13 24.32
N GLY A 469 -13.52 -14.61 23.99
CA GLY A 469 -14.53 -15.01 24.97
C GLY A 469 -14.08 -16.14 25.89
N ASN A 470 -13.42 -15.79 27.00
CA ASN A 470 -12.84 -16.74 27.96
C ASN A 470 -13.92 -17.32 28.89
N GLY A 471 -14.74 -18.22 28.34
CA GLY A 471 -15.90 -18.82 29.00
C GLY A 471 -15.57 -19.82 30.11
N ARG A 472 -15.15 -19.35 31.29
CA ARG A 472 -15.18 -20.17 32.52
C ARG A 472 -16.59 -20.21 33.10
N GLY A 473 -17.31 -21.31 32.86
CA GLY A 473 -18.54 -21.68 33.56
C GLY A 473 -18.42 -23.08 34.15
N ALA A 474 -18.76 -23.26 35.43
CA ALA A 474 -18.62 -24.52 36.15
C ALA A 474 -19.89 -24.92 36.90
N ALA A 475 -20.03 -26.24 37.13
CA ALA A 475 -21.01 -26.94 37.96
C ALA A 475 -22.48 -27.00 37.47
N GLY A 476 -23.03 -28.23 37.48
CA GLY A 476 -24.45 -28.45 37.80
C GLY A 476 -25.24 -29.42 36.90
N GLY A 477 -25.41 -30.67 37.36
CA GLY A 477 -26.67 -31.42 37.11
C GLY A 477 -26.63 -32.69 36.23
N GLY A 478 -26.78 -33.85 36.89
CA GLY A 478 -27.65 -34.95 36.43
C GLY A 478 -27.26 -35.80 35.21
N GLY A 479 -26.76 -37.02 35.47
CA GLY A 479 -27.15 -38.18 34.65
C GLY A 479 -28.60 -38.61 34.94
N PRO A 480 -29.21 -39.55 34.16
CA PRO A 480 -28.64 -40.90 34.08
C PRO A 480 -28.77 -41.68 32.73
N SER A 481 -27.78 -42.54 32.48
CA SER A 481 -27.86 -43.96 32.05
C SER A 481 -28.83 -44.48 30.95
N ARG A 482 -28.24 -45.37 30.10
CA ARG A 482 -28.81 -46.38 29.16
C ARG A 482 -29.13 -45.84 27.74
N ARG A 483 -28.46 -46.27 26.66
CA ARG A 483 -28.15 -47.62 26.06
C ARG A 483 -29.18 -47.97 24.96
N LEU A 484 -28.67 -48.52 23.85
CA LEU A 484 -29.35 -48.97 22.61
C LEU A 484 -29.48 -47.83 21.58
N GLN A 485 -29.22 -48.05 20.28
CA GLN A 485 -28.64 -49.24 19.60
C GLN A 485 -27.24 -48.95 19.08
#